data_AF-A0AAD6UZY4-F1
#
_entry.id   AF-A0AAD6UZY4-F1
#
_cell.length_a   1.000
_cell.length_b   1.000
_cell.length_c   1.000
_cell.angle_alpha   90.00
_cell.angle_beta   90.00
_cell.angle_gamma   90.00
#
_symmetry.space_group_name_H-M   'P 1'
#
loop_
_entity.id
_entity.type
_entity.pdbx_description
1 polymer ?
#
loop_
_entity_poly.entity_id
_entity_poly.type
_entity_poly.pdbx_seq_one_letter_code
_entity_poly.pdbx_strand_id
1 'polypeptide(L)'
;EWLYRRLVNLAEVEDVHYEASFMGPHNALLTSYFRVEHGWLVKPIPRLRKPVPEDDADSRTSIDSYGVPVVTSNEDPQPDSLVCKASAGLDGDRPVLLWEVKRNDAQSAKSSRQMDRYEEWLRQYQQHVWDK
;
A
#
# COMPACT_ATOMS: atom_id res chain seq x y z
N GLU A 1 7.53 -9.06 22.29
CA GLU A 1 6.41 -10.02 22.45
C GLU A 1 5.38 -9.92 21.32
N TRP A 2 4.79 -8.74 21.05
CA TRP A 2 3.74 -8.59 20.02
C TRP A 2 4.20 -9.01 18.60
N LEU A 3 5.40 -8.62 18.18
CA LEU A 3 5.94 -8.94 16.86
C LEU A 3 6.15 -10.45 16.67
N TYR A 4 6.63 -11.13 17.72
CA TYR A 4 6.80 -12.58 17.71
C TYR A 4 5.45 -13.29 17.52
N ARG A 5 4.43 -12.91 18.31
CA ARG A 5 3.07 -13.46 18.15
C ARG A 5 2.51 -13.21 16.76
N ARG A 6 2.76 -12.02 16.21
CA ARG A 6 2.36 -11.68 14.85
C ARG A 6 3.04 -12.56 13.80
N LEU A 7 4.34 -12.82 13.93
CA LEU A 7 5.08 -13.70 13.01
C LEU A 7 4.59 -15.15 13.10
N VAL A 8 4.27 -15.64 14.30
CA VAL A 8 3.63 -16.95 14.48
C VAL A 8 2.28 -16.99 13.75
N ASN A 9 1.43 -15.99 13.95
CA ASN A 9 0.15 -15.90 13.25
C ASN A 9 0.31 -15.83 11.72
N LEU A 10 1.38 -15.18 11.23
CA LEU A 10 1.66 -15.10 9.79
C LEU A 10 2.08 -16.46 9.21
N ALA A 11 2.83 -17.26 9.96
CA ALA A 11 3.25 -18.59 9.53
C ALA A 11 2.07 -19.57 9.37
N GLU A 12 0.93 -19.28 9.99
CA GLU A 12 -0.31 -20.06 9.84
C GLU A 12 -1.12 -19.66 8.59
N VAL A 13 -0.75 -18.57 7.92
CA VAL A 13 -1.38 -18.12 6.67
C VAL A 13 -0.55 -18.64 5.50
N GLU A 14 -1.05 -19.64 4.78
CA GLU A 14 -0.41 -20.13 3.55
C GLU A 14 -0.46 -19.06 2.44
N ASP A 15 0.64 -18.97 1.67
CA ASP A 15 0.70 -18.38 0.33
C ASP A 15 0.64 -16.84 0.18
N VAL A 16 1.35 -16.09 1.02
CA VAL A 16 1.50 -14.64 0.84
C VAL A 16 2.78 -14.29 0.06
N HIS A 17 2.64 -14.10 -1.26
CA HIS A 17 3.68 -13.54 -2.11
C HIS A 17 3.62 -12.00 -2.11
N TYR A 18 4.66 -11.35 -1.59
CA TYR A 18 4.76 -9.89 -1.55
C TYR A 18 5.56 -9.36 -2.75
N GLU A 19 4.92 -8.60 -3.63
CA GLU A 19 5.62 -7.89 -4.69
C GLU A 19 6.22 -6.57 -4.14
N ALA A 20 7.48 -6.62 -3.75
CA ALA A 20 8.23 -5.43 -3.33
C ALA A 20 8.89 -4.78 -4.56
N SER A 21 8.20 -3.89 -5.26
CA SER A 21 8.87 -3.05 -6.25
C SER A 21 8.51 -1.57 -6.10
N PHE A 22 9.54 -0.73 -6.26
CA PHE A 22 9.54 0.74 -6.09
C PHE A 22 9.33 1.31 -4.68
N MET A 23 8.97 0.49 -3.68
CA MET A 23 8.71 0.97 -2.32
C MET A 23 9.96 1.12 -1.44
N GLY A 24 11.12 0.59 -1.86
CA GLY A 24 12.32 0.46 -1.03
C GLY A 24 12.75 1.75 -0.29
N PRO A 25 13.04 2.85 -1.01
CA PRO A 25 13.51 4.09 -0.37
C PRO A 25 12.48 4.74 0.56
N HIS A 26 11.21 4.81 0.15
CA HIS A 26 10.16 5.42 0.96
C HIS A 26 9.80 4.55 2.17
N ASN A 27 9.78 3.23 2.01
CA ASN A 27 9.55 2.30 3.11
C ASN A 27 10.70 2.34 4.12
N ALA A 28 11.95 2.44 3.66
CA ALA A 28 13.11 2.61 4.53
C ALA A 28 13.02 3.93 5.32
N LEU A 29 12.65 5.03 4.65
CA LEU A 29 12.42 6.32 5.31
C LEU A 29 11.32 6.20 6.38
N LEU A 30 10.14 5.72 6.01
CA LEU A 30 9.01 5.57 6.93
C LEU A 30 9.37 4.66 8.10
N THR A 31 10.05 3.53 7.87
CA THR A 31 10.45 2.58 8.92
C THR A 31 11.48 3.18 9.89
N SER A 32 12.31 4.12 9.44
CA SER A 32 13.28 4.81 10.31
C SER A 32 12.61 5.69 11.37
N TYR A 33 11.44 6.26 11.05
CA TYR A 33 10.60 7.03 12.00
C TYR A 33 9.59 6.15 12.73
N PHE A 34 8.89 5.29 11.98
CA PHE A 34 7.83 4.40 12.45
C PHE A 34 8.37 2.99 12.69
N ARG A 35 9.19 2.91 13.72
CA ARG A 35 9.94 1.71 14.08
C ARG A 35 9.03 0.57 14.57
N VAL A 36 9.28 -0.63 14.07
CA VAL A 36 8.55 -1.84 14.47
C VAL A 36 8.71 -2.12 15.96
N GLU A 37 9.86 -1.83 16.54
CA GLU A 37 10.11 -2.04 17.97
C GLU A 37 9.15 -1.22 18.85
N HIS A 38 8.60 -0.11 18.33
CA HIS A 38 7.63 0.74 19.00
C HIS A 38 6.16 0.36 18.68
N GLY A 39 5.94 -0.76 18.00
CA GLY A 39 4.61 -1.23 17.62
C GLY A 39 4.01 -0.52 16.42
N TRP A 40 4.86 -0.02 15.51
CA TRP A 40 4.43 0.52 14.22
C TRP A 40 4.65 -0.49 13.11
N LEU A 41 3.84 -0.39 12.06
CA LEU A 41 4.02 -1.17 10.85
C LEU A 41 3.81 -0.26 9.64
N VAL A 42 4.80 -0.23 8.76
CA VAL A 42 4.65 0.37 7.44
C VAL A 42 4.14 -0.72 6.51
N LYS A 43 2.97 -0.49 5.91
CA LYS A 43 2.30 -1.39 4.99
C LYS A 43 2.32 -0.75 3.60
N PRO A 44 3.24 -1.15 2.72
CA PRO A 44 3.17 -0.74 1.34
C PRO A 44 2.03 -1.51 0.66
N ILE A 45 1.14 -0.81 -0.02
CA ILE A 45 -0.04 -1.42 -0.65
C ILE A 45 0.36 -1.83 -2.07
N PRO A 46 0.41 -3.14 -2.38
CA PRO A 46 0.81 -3.60 -3.69
C PRO A 46 -0.25 -3.20 -4.72
N ARG A 47 0.22 -2.74 -5.88
CA ARG A 47 -0.65 -2.43 -7.02
C ARG A 47 -0.87 -3.69 -7.83
N LEU A 48 -2.06 -4.28 -7.74
CA LEU A 48 -2.44 -5.37 -8.65
C LEU A 48 -2.74 -4.78 -10.03
N ARG A 49 -1.82 -4.95 -10.97
CA ARG A 49 -1.98 -4.46 -12.34
C ARG A 49 -2.38 -5.60 -13.27
N LYS A 50 -3.20 -5.29 -14.26
CA LYS A 50 -3.61 -6.25 -15.28
C LYS A 50 -2.57 -6.28 -16.41
N PRO A 51 -2.26 -7.47 -16.97
CA PRO A 51 -1.48 -7.54 -18.18
C PRO A 51 -2.17 -6.77 -19.32
N VAL A 52 -1.38 -6.26 -20.25
CA VAL A 52 -1.90 -5.55 -21.43
C VAL A 52 -2.71 -6.53 -22.28
N PRO A 53 -4.01 -6.26 -22.55
CA PRO A 53 -4.79 -7.08 -23.48
C PRO A 53 -4.15 -7.06 -24.87
N GLU A 54 -4.17 -8.18 -25.59
CA GLU A 54 -3.57 -8.30 -26.93
C GLU A 54 -4.14 -7.29 -27.94
N ASP A 55 -5.35 -6.78 -27.70
CA ASP A 55 -6.09 -5.90 -28.60
C ASP A 55 -6.00 -4.40 -28.26
N ASP A 56 -5.34 -4.02 -27.17
CA ASP A 56 -5.38 -2.65 -26.63
C ASP A 56 -4.08 -1.86 -26.86
N ALA A 57 -3.84 -1.53 -28.14
CA ALA A 57 -2.64 -0.83 -28.61
C ALA A 57 -2.50 0.63 -28.11
N ASP A 58 -3.60 1.25 -27.66
CA ASP A 58 -3.65 2.65 -27.21
C ASP A 58 -3.55 2.80 -25.68
N SER A 59 -3.50 1.70 -24.94
CA SER A 59 -3.38 1.72 -23.48
C SER A 59 -2.00 2.23 -23.02
N ARG A 60 -1.98 3.04 -21.96
CA ARG A 60 -0.71 3.45 -21.33
C ARG A 60 -0.11 2.25 -20.61
N THR A 61 1.03 1.77 -21.09
CA THR A 61 1.70 0.58 -20.53
C THR A 61 2.90 0.95 -19.67
N SER A 62 3.26 0.04 -18.77
CA SER A 62 4.49 0.07 -17.96
C SER A 62 4.99 -1.36 -17.80
N ILE A 63 6.21 -1.54 -17.29
CA ILE A 63 6.77 -2.86 -17.00
C ILE A 63 6.75 -3.05 -15.49
N ASP A 64 6.16 -4.15 -15.02
CA ASP A 64 6.17 -4.50 -13.61
C ASP A 64 7.51 -5.09 -13.16
N SER A 65 7.59 -5.55 -11.90
CA SER A 65 8.84 -6.06 -11.35
C SER A 65 9.25 -7.44 -11.84
N TYR A 66 8.33 -8.15 -12.47
CA TYR A 66 8.56 -9.45 -13.11
C TYR A 66 8.85 -9.32 -14.60
N GLY A 67 8.92 -8.09 -15.13
CA GLY A 67 9.18 -7.84 -16.55
C GLY A 67 7.93 -7.96 -17.43
N VAL A 68 6.73 -8.00 -16.85
CA VAL A 68 5.47 -8.13 -17.58
C VAL A 68 4.93 -6.74 -17.97
N PRO A 69 4.55 -6.51 -19.23
CA PRO A 69 3.82 -5.31 -19.62
C PRO A 69 2.45 -5.27 -18.94
N VAL A 70 2.17 -4.16 -18.27
CA VAL A 70 0.94 -3.96 -17.50
C VAL A 70 0.27 -2.65 -17.87
N VAL A 71 -1.06 -2.65 -17.84
CA VAL A 71 -1.88 -1.44 -18.06
C VAL A 71 -1.73 -0.50 -16.86
N THR A 72 -1.59 0.78 -17.15
CA THR A 72 -1.56 1.85 -16.14
C THR A 72 -2.78 2.76 -16.26
N SER A 73 -3.32 3.14 -15.11
CA SER A 73 -4.41 4.11 -15.01
C SER A 73 -3.89 5.40 -14.38
N ASN A 74 -4.43 6.54 -14.82
CA ASN A 74 -4.24 7.81 -14.10
C ASN A 74 -5.15 7.90 -12.86
N GLU A 75 -6.17 7.06 -12.79
CA GLU A 75 -7.09 6.95 -11.66
C GLU A 75 -6.71 5.74 -10.85
N ASP A 76 -5.89 5.99 -9.85
CA ASP A 76 -5.44 4.98 -8.92
C ASP A 76 -6.39 4.91 -7.72
N PRO A 77 -6.96 3.73 -7.42
CA PRO A 77 -7.95 3.60 -6.35
C PRO A 77 -7.33 3.49 -4.95
N GLN A 78 -6.03 3.24 -4.84
CA GLN A 78 -5.38 2.94 -3.57
C GLN A 78 -4.14 3.83 -3.35
N PRO A 79 -3.81 4.17 -2.09
CA PRO A 79 -2.61 4.93 -1.76
C PRO A 79 -1.36 4.06 -1.84
N ASP A 80 -0.19 4.69 -1.93
CA ASP A 80 1.09 3.97 -1.97
C ASP A 80 1.39 3.22 -0.66
N SER A 81 1.19 3.85 0.51
CA SER A 81 1.50 3.22 1.80
C SER A 81 0.61 3.70 2.93
N LEU A 82 0.44 2.81 3.91
CA LEU A 82 -0.12 3.13 5.21
C LEU A 82 0.93 2.92 6.30
N VAL A 83 0.89 3.78 7.31
CA VAL A 83 1.52 3.49 8.60
C VAL A 83 0.42 3.16 9.58
N CYS A 84 0.58 2.03 10.26
CA CYS A 84 -0.39 1.52 11.21
C CYS A 84 0.23 1.38 12.60
N LYS A 85 -0.57 1.61 13.64
CA LYS A 85 -0.31 1.01 14.93
C LYS A 85 -0.64 -0.47 14.83
N ALA A 86 0.39 -1.30 15.03
CA ALA A 86 0.29 -2.73 14.78
C ALA A 86 -0.37 -3.47 15.94
N SER A 87 -1.18 -4.47 15.62
CA SER A 87 -1.73 -5.45 16.55
C SER A 87 -0.99 -6.79 16.45
N ALA A 88 -1.17 -7.63 17.47
CA ALA A 88 -0.65 -9.00 17.44
C ALA A 88 -1.52 -9.93 16.57
N GLY A 89 -2.86 -9.79 16.62
CA GLY A 89 -3.78 -10.39 15.66
C GLY A 89 -3.68 -9.64 14.33
N LEU A 90 -3.53 -10.34 13.21
CA LEU A 90 -3.20 -9.75 11.90
C LEU A 90 -4.26 -8.78 11.34
N ASP A 91 -5.38 -8.63 12.04
CA ASP A 91 -6.62 -7.96 11.67
C ASP A 91 -6.88 -6.61 12.36
N GLY A 92 -6.24 -6.34 13.51
CA GLY A 92 -6.49 -5.15 14.33
C GLY A 92 -5.57 -3.94 14.08
N ASP A 93 -4.89 -3.88 12.93
CA ASP A 93 -3.94 -2.81 12.66
C ASP A 93 -4.65 -1.48 12.37
N ARG A 94 -4.35 -0.45 13.16
CA ARG A 94 -5.02 0.85 13.06
C ARG A 94 -4.20 1.82 12.22
N PRO A 95 -4.65 2.23 11.01
CA PRO A 95 -3.91 3.18 10.20
C PRO A 95 -3.97 4.56 10.83
N VAL A 96 -2.80 5.22 10.88
CA VAL A 96 -2.62 6.56 11.46
C VAL A 96 -2.08 7.57 10.46
N LEU A 97 -1.42 7.10 9.40
CA LEU A 97 -0.87 7.94 8.35
C LEU A 97 -1.05 7.25 7.01
N LEU A 98 -1.52 8.03 6.05
CA LEU A 98 -1.51 7.70 4.64
C LEU A 98 -0.35 8.43 3.99
N TRP A 99 0.45 7.70 3.21
CA TRP A 99 1.62 8.23 2.52
C TRP A 99 1.49 7.99 1.03
N GLU A 100 1.61 9.07 0.25
CA GLU A 100 1.51 9.07 -1.20
C GLU A 100 2.67 9.85 -1.80
N VAL A 101 3.37 9.28 -2.77
CA VAL A 101 4.52 9.91 -3.41
C VAL A 101 4.11 10.43 -4.77
N LYS A 102 4.38 11.71 -5.03
CA LYS A 102 4.15 12.34 -6.32
C LYS A 102 5.47 12.68 -7.00
N ARG A 103 5.46 12.59 -8.33
CA ARG A 103 6.53 13.14 -9.16
C ARG A 103 6.58 14.66 -8.95
N ASN A 104 7.77 15.23 -9.06
CA ASN A 104 7.98 16.67 -8.84
C ASN A 104 7.19 17.55 -9.83
N ASP A 105 6.82 17.00 -11.00
CA ASP A 105 6.03 17.67 -12.03
C ASP A 105 4.51 17.48 -11.88
N ALA A 106 4.05 16.80 -10.83
CA ALA A 106 2.63 16.54 -10.61
C ALA A 106 1.88 17.83 -10.26
N GLN A 107 0.69 18.00 -10.83
CA GLN A 107 -0.16 19.14 -10.51
C GLN A 107 -0.78 18.98 -9.11
N SER A 108 -0.58 19.96 -8.24
CA SER A 108 -1.09 19.93 -6.85
C SER A 108 -2.60 19.71 -6.80
N ALA A 109 -3.39 20.37 -7.65
CA ALA A 109 -4.84 20.22 -7.69
C ALA A 109 -5.30 18.78 -8.02
N LYS A 110 -4.58 18.07 -8.90
CA LYS A 110 -4.87 16.66 -9.19
C LYS A 110 -4.50 15.76 -8.00
N SER A 111 -3.40 16.08 -7.32
CA SER A 111 -2.93 15.36 -6.15
C SER A 111 -3.89 15.52 -4.96
N SER A 112 -4.45 16.72 -4.74
CA SER A 112 -5.46 16.96 -3.70
C SER A 112 -6.73 16.15 -3.92
N ARG A 113 -7.29 16.16 -5.14
CA ARG A 113 -8.49 15.35 -5.45
C ARG A 113 -8.26 13.86 -5.25
N GLN A 114 -7.05 13.39 -5.49
CA GLN A 114 -6.68 12.00 -5.24
C GLN A 114 -6.60 11.71 -3.75
N MET A 115 -6.07 12.66 -2.96
CA MET A 115 -6.05 12.55 -1.51
C MET A 115 -7.47 12.50 -0.92
N ASP A 116 -8.42 13.30 -1.42
CA ASP A 116 -9.82 13.25 -0.97
C ASP A 116 -10.43 11.85 -1.14
N ARG A 117 -10.14 11.17 -2.26
CA ARG A 117 -10.59 9.79 -2.49
C ARG A 117 -9.94 8.80 -1.53
N TYR A 118 -8.65 9.00 -1.25
CA TYR A 118 -7.91 8.16 -0.34
C TYR A 118 -8.33 8.34 1.12
N GLU A 119 -8.71 9.55 1.52
CA GLU A 119 -9.30 9.80 2.83
C GLU A 119 -10.64 9.08 2.97
N GLU A 120 -11.49 9.12 1.94
CA GLU A 120 -12.76 8.39 1.93
C GLU A 120 -12.53 6.87 2.01
N TRP A 121 -11.62 6.34 1.20
CA TRP A 121 -11.22 4.93 1.28
C TRP A 121 -10.71 4.56 2.68
N LEU A 122 -9.89 5.42 3.29
CA LEU A 122 -9.35 5.21 4.62
C LEU A 122 -10.45 5.18 5.67
N ARG A 123 -11.44 6.09 5.59
CA ARG A 123 -12.60 6.08 6.51
C ARG A 123 -13.36 4.77 6.46
N GLN A 124 -13.61 4.26 5.25
CA GLN A 124 -14.29 2.96 5.06
C GLN A 124 -13.46 1.80 5.62
N TYR A 125 -12.15 1.79 5.36
CA TYR A 125 -11.23 0.79 5.92
C TYR A 125 -11.20 0.83 7.45
N GLN A 126 -11.11 2.03 8.03
CA GLN A 126 -11.14 2.20 9.48
C GLN A 126 -12.45 1.68 10.07
N GLN A 127 -13.61 2.04 9.49
CA GLN A 127 -14.89 1.54 9.96
C GLN A 127 -14.93 0.01 10.00
N HIS A 128 -14.44 -0.65 8.96
CA HIS A 128 -14.34 -2.11 8.90
C HIS A 128 -13.41 -2.72 9.97
N VAL A 129 -12.29 -2.07 10.28
CA VAL A 129 -11.34 -2.53 11.31
C VAL A 129 -11.87 -2.29 12.72
N TRP A 130 -12.63 -1.21 12.95
CA TRP A 130 -13.17 -0.86 14.26
C TRP A 130 -14.44 -1.63 14.64
N ASP A 131 -15.21 -2.10 13.65
CA ASP A 131 -16.42 -2.91 13.86
C ASP A 131 -16.12 -4.40 14.15
N LYS A 132 -14.84 -4.79 14.15
CA LYS A 132 -14.35 -6.14 14.51
C LYS A 132 -13.73 -6.16 15.90
#